data_AF-A0A564YWL5-F1
#
_entry.id   AF-A0A564YWL5-F1
#
_cell.length_a   1.000
_cell.length_b   1.000
_cell.length_c   1.000
_cell.angle_alpha   90.00
_cell.angle_beta   90.00
_cell.angle_gamma   90.00
#
_symmetry.space_group_name_H-M   'P 1'
#
loop_
_entity.id
_entity.type
_entity.pdbx_description
1 polymer ?
#
loop_
_entity_poly.entity_id
_entity_poly.type
_entity_poly.pdbx_seq_one_letter_code
_entity_poly.pdbx_strand_id
1 'polypeptide(L)'
;LLEVIKNNPFVVIVSSTGSGKTTQIPQFLLDSGMANNGMIAVTQPRRIAAISVAERVSDETGAVSLSTGKVGYKVRFDNVTVPEQTR
;
A
#
# COMPACT_ATOMS: atom_id res chain seq x y z
N LEU A 1 6.04 10.01 12.71
CA LEU A 1 5.07 9.83 11.60
C LEU A 1 3.78 9.16 12.08
N LEU A 2 3.84 7.93 12.58
CA LEU A 2 2.65 7.16 13.00
C LEU A 2 1.79 7.89 14.04
N GLU A 3 2.41 8.54 15.03
CA GLU A 3 1.69 9.36 16.01
C GLU A 3 0.91 10.52 15.38
N VAL A 4 1.54 11.22 14.42
CA VAL A 4 0.90 12.32 13.68
C VAL A 4 -0.29 11.79 12.88
N ILE A 5 -0.15 10.66 12.20
CA ILE A 5 -1.25 10.03 11.45
C ILE A 5 -2.36 9.54 12.39
N LYS A 6 -2.01 9.00 13.57
CA LYS A 6 -2.99 8.52 14.57
C LYS A 6 -3.82 9.66 15.15
N ASN A 7 -3.21 10.82 15.38
CA ASN A 7 -3.86 11.96 16.05
C ASN A 7 -4.54 12.92 15.07
N ASN A 8 -4.36 12.75 13.75
CA ASN A 8 -4.90 13.65 12.74
C ASN A 8 -5.64 12.86 11.64
N PRO A 9 -6.92 13.13 11.39
CA PRO A 9 -7.67 12.44 10.34
C PRO A 9 -7.13 12.72 8.92
N PHE A 10 -6.41 13.83 8.75
CA PHE A 10 -5.76 14.21 7.49
C PHE A 10 -4.32 14.65 7.75
N VAL A 11 -3.38 14.10 6.98
CA VAL A 11 -1.95 14.46 7.06
C VAL A 11 -1.41 14.66 5.65
N VAL A 12 -0.73 15.78 5.42
CA VAL A 12 0.01 16.04 4.19
C VAL A 12 1.48 15.70 4.43
N ILE A 13 2.02 14.78 3.64
CA ILE A 13 3.42 14.35 3.73
C ILE A 13 4.16 14.82 2.48
N VAL A 14 5.17 15.67 2.68
CA VAL A 14 6.01 16.21 1.61
C VAL A 14 7.42 15.66 1.76
N SER A 15 7.98 15.13 0.68
CA SER A 15 9.38 14.74 0.59
C SER A 15 9.80 14.59 -0.88
N SER A 16 11.10 14.45 -1.14
CA SER A 16 11.62 14.25 -2.50
C SER A 16 11.11 12.97 -3.17
N THR A 17 11.06 12.94 -4.50
CA THR A 17 10.85 11.71 -5.27
C THR A 17 11.97 10.71 -4.96
N GLY A 18 11.64 9.42 -4.86
CA GLY A 18 12.60 8.38 -4.48
C GLY A 18 12.78 8.19 -2.97
N SER A 19 12.18 9.03 -2.12
CA SER A 19 12.27 8.88 -0.65
C SER A 19 11.45 7.71 -0.06
N GLY A 20 10.88 6.85 -0.90
CA GLY A 20 10.06 5.72 -0.44
C GLY A 20 8.63 6.04 0.03
N LYS A 21 8.06 7.23 -0.22
CA LYS A 21 6.70 7.58 0.26
C LYS A 21 5.64 6.52 -0.10
N THR A 22 5.62 6.13 -1.35
CA THR A 22 4.58 5.25 -1.91
C THR A 22 4.80 3.78 -1.54
N THR A 23 6.04 3.39 -1.22
CA THR A 23 6.39 2.00 -0.87
C THR A 23 6.42 1.78 0.64
N GLN A 24 7.03 2.69 1.40
CA GLN A 24 7.35 2.49 2.82
C GLN A 24 6.26 2.95 3.78
N ILE A 25 5.56 4.06 3.49
CA ILE A 25 4.50 4.57 4.39
C ILE A 25 3.38 3.53 4.58
N PRO A 26 2.85 2.89 3.53
CA PRO A 26 1.84 1.84 3.69
C PRO A 26 2.31 0.68 4.55
N GLN A 27 3.58 0.27 4.43
CA GLN A 27 4.17 -0.79 5.25
C GLN A 27 4.22 -0.40 6.73
N PHE A 28 4.69 0.82 7.05
CA PHE A 28 4.67 1.30 8.44
C PHE A 28 3.26 1.37 9.03
N LEU A 29 2.27 1.77 8.24
CA LEU A 29 0.87 1.77 8.68
C LEU A 29 0.36 0.35 8.96
N LEU A 30 0.71 -0.61 8.09
CA LEU A 30 0.34 -2.02 8.26
C LEU A 30 0.99 -2.61 9.53
N ASP A 31 2.29 -2.42 9.70
CA ASP A 31 3.05 -2.95 10.84
C ASP A 31 2.63 -2.34 12.18
N SER A 32 2.15 -1.08 12.15
CA SER A 32 1.61 -0.42 13.35
C SER A 32 0.24 -0.95 13.81
N GLY A 33 -0.38 -1.85 13.04
CA GLY A 33 -1.69 -2.41 13.32
C GLY A 33 -2.86 -1.46 13.01
N MET A 34 -2.60 -0.31 12.36
CA MET A 34 -3.66 0.64 11.98
C MET A 34 -4.65 0.04 10.97
N ALA A 35 -4.27 -1.03 10.27
CA ALA A 35 -5.12 -1.76 9.34
C ALA A 35 -5.73 -3.04 9.93
N ASN A 36 -5.63 -3.32 11.23
CA ASN A 36 -6.13 -4.58 11.81
C ASN A 36 -7.65 -4.79 11.60
N ASN A 37 -8.42 -3.71 11.49
CA ASN A 37 -9.87 -3.75 11.25
C ASN A 37 -10.25 -3.20 9.86
N GLY A 38 -9.32 -3.19 8.90
CA GLY A 38 -9.57 -2.60 7.59
C GLY A 38 -8.45 -2.83 6.59
N MET A 39 -8.30 -1.92 5.63
CA MET A 39 -7.30 -2.01 4.57
C MET A 39 -6.64 -0.66 4.33
N ILE A 40 -5.39 -0.69 3.88
CA ILE A 40 -4.68 0.51 3.42
C ILE A 40 -4.80 0.58 1.90
N ALA A 41 -5.42 1.64 1.40
CA ALA A 41 -5.52 1.91 -0.02
C ALA A 41 -4.46 2.93 -0.45
N VAL A 42 -3.63 2.54 -1.42
CA VAL A 42 -2.64 3.44 -2.06
C VAL A 42 -3.13 3.73 -3.47
N THR A 43 -3.39 5.00 -3.78
CA THR A 43 -3.85 5.40 -5.11
C THR A 43 -2.71 5.96 -5.94
N GLN A 44 -2.69 5.61 -7.22
CA GLN A 44 -1.75 6.15 -8.21
C GLN A 44 -2.53 6.56 -9.46
N PRO A 45 -2.30 7.77 -10.01
CA PRO A 45 -3.03 8.24 -11.19
C PRO A 45 -2.65 7.49 -12.47
N ARG A 46 -1.51 6.79 -12.48
CA ARG A 46 -1.02 6.04 -13.65
C ARG A 46 -1.12 4.54 -13.37
N ARG A 47 -1.70 3.79 -14.33
CA ARG A 47 -1.85 2.33 -14.26
C ARG A 47 -0.52 1.63 -13.98
N ILE A 48 0.52 1.97 -14.75
CA ILE A 48 1.85 1.34 -14.61
C ILE A 48 2.42 1.58 -13.21
N ALA A 49 2.22 2.77 -12.65
CA ALA A 49 2.69 3.08 -11.30
C ALA A 49 1.93 2.30 -10.22
N ALA A 50 0.61 2.11 -10.38
CA ALA A 50 -0.18 1.30 -9.44
C ALA A 50 0.30 -0.15 -9.40
N ILE A 51 0.52 -0.75 -10.58
CA ILE A 51 1.00 -2.13 -10.73
C ILE A 51 2.42 -2.26 -10.17
N SER A 52 3.35 -1.42 -10.62
CA SER A 52 4.76 -1.51 -10.20
C SER A 52 4.97 -1.28 -8.71
N VAL A 53 4.15 -0.42 -8.10
CA VAL A 53 4.19 -0.19 -6.65
C VAL A 53 3.72 -1.42 -5.90
N ALA A 54 2.61 -2.05 -6.33
CA ALA A 54 2.11 -3.25 -5.68
C ALA A 54 3.13 -4.39 -5.76
N GLU A 55 3.69 -4.65 -6.94
CA GLU A 55 4.77 -5.63 -7.13
C GLU A 55 5.95 -5.34 -6.20
N ARG A 56 6.44 -4.09 -6.20
CA ARG A 56 7.57 -3.69 -5.37
C ARG A 56 7.32 -3.88 -3.87
N VAL A 57 6.14 -3.51 -3.39
CA VAL A 57 5.77 -3.65 -1.97
C VAL A 57 5.57 -5.14 -1.60
N SER A 58 5.03 -5.95 -2.51
CA SER A 58 4.94 -7.40 -2.32
C SER A 58 6.32 -8.03 -2.13
N ASP A 59 7.29 -7.66 -2.97
CA ASP A 59 8.66 -8.14 -2.87
C ASP A 59 9.32 -7.69 -1.56
N GLU A 60 9.16 -6.42 -1.18
CA GLU A 60 9.73 -5.85 0.05
C GLU A 60 9.14 -6.47 1.33
N THR A 61 7.88 -6.90 1.30
CA THR A 61 7.20 -7.53 2.44
C THR A 61 7.41 -9.05 2.51
N GLY A 62 8.21 -9.62 1.61
CA GLY A 62 8.51 -11.05 1.57
C GLY A 62 7.32 -11.93 1.20
N ALA A 63 6.28 -11.36 0.57
CA ALA A 63 5.14 -12.13 0.09
C ALA A 63 5.56 -13.01 -1.10
N VAL A 64 5.08 -14.26 -1.12
CA VAL A 64 5.42 -15.24 -2.18
C VAL A 64 4.88 -14.80 -3.55
N SER A 65 3.75 -14.09 -3.58
CA SER A 65 3.13 -13.54 -4.80
C SER A 65 2.01 -12.55 -4.44
N LEU A 66 1.72 -11.60 -5.33
CA LEU A 66 0.52 -10.74 -5.27
C LEU A 66 -0.80 -11.54 -5.27
N SER A 67 -0.81 -12.73 -5.89
CA SER A 67 -2.01 -13.56 -6.03
C SER A 67 -2.37 -14.36 -4.78
N THR A 68 -1.51 -14.37 -3.76
CA THR A 68 -1.70 -15.12 -2.50
C THR A 68 -1.29 -14.32 -1.27
N GLY A 69 -0.84 -13.08 -1.45
CA GLY A 69 -0.26 -12.23 -0.41
C GLY A 69 -1.18 -11.12 0.07
N LYS A 70 -0.66 -10.33 1.02
CA LYS A 70 -1.34 -9.19 1.66
C LYS A 70 -1.32 -7.91 0.82
N VAL A 71 -0.77 -7.96 -0.39
CA VAL A 71 -0.63 -6.81 -1.30
C VAL A 71 -1.30 -7.19 -2.62
N GLY A 72 -2.08 -6.26 -3.17
CA GLY A 72 -2.77 -6.43 -4.44
C GLY A 72 -2.98 -5.09 -5.13
N TYR A 73 -3.43 -5.12 -6.39
CA TYR A 73 -3.81 -3.91 -7.12
C TYR A 73 -5.10 -4.11 -7.90
N LYS A 74 -5.78 -2.98 -8.14
CA LYS A 74 -6.97 -2.91 -8.97
C LYS A 74 -6.88 -1.70 -9.88
N VAL A 75 -6.86 -1.96 -11.18
CA VAL A 75 -6.87 -0.94 -12.22
C VAL A 75 -7.96 -1.28 -13.24
N ARG A 76 -8.26 -0.36 -14.16
CA ARG A 76 -9.26 -0.64 -15.18
C ARG A 76 -8.80 -1.84 -16.04
N PHE A 77 -9.68 -2.82 -16.17
CA PHE A 77 -9.49 -4.06 -16.94
C PHE A 77 -8.45 -5.04 -16.39
N ASP A 78 -7.90 -4.80 -15.20
CA ASP A 78 -6.90 -5.68 -14.60
C ASP A 78 -6.94 -5.62 -13.08
N ASN A 79 -7.02 -6.79 -12.44
CA ASN A 79 -7.30 -6.91 -11.01
C ASN A 79 -6.58 -8.13 -10.44
N VAL A 80 -5.60 -7.87 -9.57
CA VAL A 80 -4.88 -8.90 -8.82
C VAL A 80 -5.11 -8.60 -7.34
N THR A 81 -6.25 -9.08 -6.85
CA THR A 81 -6.69 -8.99 -5.46
C THR A 81 -7.15 -10.35 -4.98
N VAL A 82 -6.82 -10.70 -3.75
CA VAL A 82 -7.24 -11.93 -3.08
C VAL A 82 -8.48 -11.62 -2.25
N PRO A 83 -9.58 -12.39 -2.39
CA PRO A 83 -10.75 -12.26 -1.52
C PRO A 83 -10.36 -12.30 -0.04
N GLU A 84 -11.04 -11.49 0.78
CA GLU A 84 -10.82 -11.36 2.25
C GLU A 84 -9.48 -10.77 2.69
N GLN A 85 -8.45 -10.71 1.83
CA GLN A 85 -7.16 -10.11 2.15
C GLN A 85 -6.93 -8.75 1.49
N THR A 86 -7.33 -8.59 0.21
CA THR A 86 -6.99 -7.40 -0.59
C THR A 86 -8.11 -6.94 -1.55
N ARG A 87 -9.36 -7.39 -1.36
CA ARG A 87 -10.50 -7.07 -2.25
C ARG A 87 -11.20 -5.75 -1.93
#